data_AF-A0A6A0H6S2-F1
#
_entry.id   AF-A0A6A0H6S2-F1
#
_cell.length_a   1.000
_cell.length_b   1.000
_cell.length_c   1.000
_cell.angle_alpha   90.00
_cell.angle_beta   90.00
_cell.angle_gamma   90.00
#
_symmetry.space_group_name_H-M   'P 1'
#
loop_
_entity.id
_entity.type
_entity.pdbx_description
1 polymer ?
#
loop_
_entity_poly.entity_id
_entity_poly.type
_entity_poly.pdbx_seq_one_letter_code
_entity_poly.pdbx_strand_id
1 'polypeptide(L)'
;MEFFASDARVLGSFGRHYKTGDAVPELLLHNLVRSRAVFASSELQTQVYYAAVDQRYHSNTVPWESGVTTSDVLQEEHEKHCSLPHVPNTAWQHRFSHFVGYGGKYYAYLVSRSVASWIWQQYFKDDPFSRIAGERYRREVLEHGGGVPPRTLVENFLHRDLTPRNLAGALMADLDRKRQLLDQ
;
A
#
# COMPACT_ATOMS: atom_id res chain seq x y z
N MET A 1 -0.14 10.22 -1.37
CA MET A 1 -0.75 11.20 -0.45
C MET A 1 -0.79 10.72 1.01
N GLU A 2 -1.10 9.46 1.29
CA GLU A 2 -1.17 8.94 2.67
C GLU A 2 0.09 9.17 3.53
N PHE A 3 1.28 9.17 2.93
CA PHE A 3 2.51 9.53 3.62
C PHE A 3 2.48 10.96 4.21
N PHE A 4 1.92 11.94 3.49
CA PHE A 4 1.73 13.29 4.01
C PHE A 4 0.76 13.29 5.19
N ALA A 5 -0.36 12.56 5.09
CA ALA A 5 -1.31 12.41 6.19
C ALA A 5 -0.74 11.63 7.40
N SER A 6 0.44 11.03 7.24
CA SER A 6 1.15 10.27 8.26
C SER A 6 2.45 10.93 8.72
N ASP A 7 2.73 12.16 8.30
CA ASP A 7 3.91 12.92 8.71
C ASP A 7 3.56 13.91 9.82
N ALA A 8 4.32 13.90 10.91
CA ALA A 8 4.06 14.75 12.07
C ALA A 8 4.10 16.25 11.75
N ARG A 9 4.98 16.68 10.82
CA ARG A 9 5.11 18.09 10.41
C ARG A 9 3.87 18.54 9.64
N VAL A 10 3.38 17.67 8.76
CA VAL A 10 2.15 17.92 7.99
C VAL A 10 0.94 17.96 8.92
N LEU A 11 0.78 16.98 9.80
CA LEU A 11 -0.31 16.93 10.78
C LEU A 11 -0.29 18.13 11.74
N GLY A 12 0.88 18.52 12.22
CA GLY A 12 1.06 19.68 13.09
C GLY A 12 0.72 21.01 12.41
N SER A 13 0.83 21.11 11.08
CA SER A 13 0.50 22.34 10.35
C SER A 13 -0.97 22.74 10.48
N PHE A 14 -1.89 21.76 10.49
CA PHE A 14 -3.34 22.01 10.50
C PHE A 14 -4.09 21.46 11.72
N GLY A 15 -3.50 20.51 12.47
CA GLY A 15 -4.15 19.92 13.63
C GLY A 15 -4.34 20.94 14.75
N ARG A 16 -5.59 21.23 15.10
CA ARG A 16 -5.96 22.15 16.20
C ARG A 16 -7.11 21.58 17.03
N HIS A 17 -7.12 21.87 18.33
CA HIS A 17 -8.25 21.50 19.19
C HIS A 17 -9.50 22.31 18.82
N TYR A 18 -10.63 21.65 18.59
CA TYR A 18 -11.81 22.28 17.97
C TYR A 18 -12.46 23.40 18.80
N LYS A 19 -12.28 23.41 20.14
CA LYS A 19 -12.82 24.47 21.00
C LYS A 19 -11.82 25.57 21.33
N THR A 20 -10.55 25.20 21.52
CA THR A 20 -9.53 26.11 22.07
C THR A 20 -8.62 26.66 21.00
N GLY A 21 -8.53 26.01 19.84
CA GLY A 21 -7.60 26.37 18.78
C GLY A 21 -6.16 25.98 19.07
N ASP A 22 -5.88 25.26 20.17
CA ASP A 22 -4.52 24.88 20.53
C ASP A 22 -3.92 23.90 19.52
N ALA A 23 -2.61 24.03 19.28
CA ALA A 23 -1.86 23.08 18.45
C ALA A 23 -1.82 21.69 19.10
N VAL A 24 -1.79 20.65 18.27
CA VAL A 24 -1.59 19.28 18.76
C VAL A 24 -0.19 19.19 19.39
N PRO A 25 -0.08 18.72 20.65
CA PRO A 25 1.21 18.50 21.29
C PRO A 25 2.11 17.59 20.45
N GLU A 26 3.39 17.95 20.34
CA GLU A 26 4.35 17.22 19.52
C GLU A 26 4.45 15.73 19.90
N LEU A 27 4.43 15.43 21.19
CA LEU A 27 4.43 14.05 21.69
C LEU A 27 3.23 13.23 21.16
N LEU A 28 2.04 13.83 21.05
CA LEU A 28 0.87 13.13 20.51
C LEU A 28 0.99 12.89 19.00
N LEU A 29 1.60 13.82 18.27
CA LEU A 29 1.86 13.64 16.83
C LEU A 29 2.82 12.48 16.60
N HIS A 30 3.94 12.44 17.32
CA HIS A 30 4.91 11.33 17.20
C HIS A 30 4.29 9.98 17.60
N ASN A 31 3.52 9.94 18.69
CA ASN A 31 2.82 8.72 19.09
C ASN A 31 1.81 8.24 18.03
N LEU A 32 1.07 9.15 17.41
CA LEU A 32 0.14 8.83 16.33
C LEU A 32 0.87 8.32 15.06
N VAL A 33 2.03 8.89 14.73
CA VAL A 33 2.84 8.39 13.61
C VAL A 33 3.37 7.00 13.91
N ARG A 34 3.92 6.78 15.11
CA ARG A 34 4.43 5.49 15.55
C ARG A 34 3.33 4.43 15.61
N SER A 35 2.12 4.77 16.06
CA SER A 35 1.01 3.80 16.11
C SER A 35 0.61 3.26 14.74
N ARG A 36 0.82 4.02 13.66
CA ARG A 36 0.55 3.56 12.28
C ARG A 36 1.57 2.55 11.74
N ALA A 37 2.70 2.38 12.42
CA ALA A 37 3.69 1.36 12.08
C ALA A 37 3.34 -0.01 12.68
N VAL A 38 2.49 -0.04 13.72
CA VAL A 38 2.06 -1.28 14.37
C VAL A 38 1.31 -2.15 13.35
N PHE A 39 1.58 -3.45 13.34
CA PHE A 39 0.99 -4.44 12.42
C PHE A 39 1.25 -4.23 10.91
N ALA A 40 2.13 -3.32 10.52
CA ALA A 40 2.38 -3.05 9.09
C ALA A 40 2.76 -4.29 8.27
N SER A 41 3.49 -5.24 8.87
CA SER A 41 3.84 -6.52 8.23
C SER A 41 2.63 -7.44 8.06
N SER A 42 1.76 -7.54 9.06
CA SER A 42 0.52 -8.32 9.00
C SER A 42 -0.43 -7.73 7.96
N GLU A 43 -0.57 -6.40 7.92
CA GLU A 43 -1.35 -5.72 6.89
C GLU A 43 -0.81 -6.00 5.49
N LEU A 44 0.52 -5.92 5.29
CA LEU A 44 1.12 -6.22 4.00
C LEU A 44 0.89 -7.68 3.59
N GLN A 45 1.06 -8.62 4.52
CA GLN A 45 0.77 -10.05 4.30
C GLN A 45 -0.67 -10.25 3.82
N THR A 46 -1.65 -9.60 4.48
CA THR A 46 -3.05 -9.65 4.07
C THR A 46 -3.25 -9.14 2.64
N GLN A 47 -2.60 -8.04 2.25
CA GLN A 47 -2.69 -7.52 0.88
C GLN A 47 -2.06 -8.47 -0.15
N VAL A 48 -0.95 -9.14 0.19
CA VAL A 48 -0.33 -10.17 -0.66
C VAL A 48 -1.25 -11.37 -0.82
N TYR A 49 -1.84 -11.85 0.27
CA TYR A 49 -2.82 -12.93 0.25
C TYR A 49 -4.03 -12.60 -0.64
N TYR A 50 -4.61 -11.41 -0.50
CA TYR A 50 -5.74 -11.00 -1.36
C TYR A 50 -5.34 -10.93 -2.84
N ALA A 51 -4.13 -10.43 -3.14
CA ALA A 51 -3.62 -10.43 -4.51
C ALA A 51 -3.42 -11.85 -5.05
N ALA A 52 -2.89 -12.78 -4.25
CA ALA A 52 -2.69 -14.17 -4.64
C ALA A 52 -4.02 -14.88 -4.94
N VAL A 53 -5.02 -14.75 -4.05
CA VAL A 53 -6.38 -15.28 -4.27
C VAL A 53 -6.99 -14.70 -5.55
N ASP A 54 -6.91 -13.39 -5.74
CA ASP A 54 -7.44 -12.71 -6.92
C ASP A 54 -6.81 -13.24 -8.22
N GLN A 55 -5.47 -13.44 -8.23
CA GLN A 55 -4.79 -14.02 -9.38
C GLN A 55 -5.21 -15.48 -9.62
N ARG A 56 -5.34 -16.30 -8.57
CA ARG A 56 -5.80 -17.69 -8.71
C ARG A 56 -7.20 -17.75 -9.31
N TYR A 57 -8.13 -16.96 -8.78
CA TYR A 57 -9.50 -16.87 -9.28
C TYR A 57 -9.60 -16.50 -10.76
N HIS A 58 -8.74 -15.61 -11.23
CA HIS A 58 -8.78 -15.06 -12.59
C HIS A 58 -7.71 -15.62 -13.52
N SER A 59 -7.16 -16.79 -13.18
CA SER A 59 -6.17 -17.49 -14.00
C SER A 59 -6.72 -18.81 -14.53
N ASN A 60 -6.06 -19.37 -15.54
CA ASN A 60 -6.37 -20.70 -16.07
C ASN A 60 -5.77 -21.84 -15.23
N THR A 61 -5.37 -21.56 -13.97
CA THR A 61 -4.66 -22.53 -13.12
C THR A 61 -5.59 -23.31 -12.18
N VAL A 62 -6.86 -22.90 -12.07
CA VAL A 62 -7.85 -23.58 -11.24
C VAL A 62 -8.76 -24.44 -12.13
N PRO A 63 -8.85 -25.76 -11.88
CA PRO A 63 -9.70 -26.65 -12.67
C PRO A 63 -11.15 -26.58 -12.18
N TRP A 64 -11.84 -25.47 -12.46
CA TRP A 64 -13.22 -25.22 -12.01
C TRP A 64 -14.20 -26.34 -12.40
N GLU A 65 -14.02 -26.95 -13.57
CA GLU A 65 -14.83 -28.06 -14.07
C GLU A 65 -14.72 -29.34 -13.23
N SER A 66 -13.66 -29.47 -12.43
CA SER A 66 -13.45 -30.60 -11.52
C SER A 66 -14.19 -30.44 -10.17
N GLY A 67 -15.01 -29.39 -10.02
CA GLY A 67 -15.79 -29.13 -8.81
C GLY A 67 -15.03 -28.38 -7.72
N VAL A 68 -13.83 -27.87 -8.00
CA VAL A 68 -13.10 -26.98 -7.09
C VAL A 68 -13.92 -25.71 -6.88
N THR A 69 -14.10 -25.31 -5.62
CA THR A 69 -14.86 -24.13 -5.24
C THR A 69 -13.94 -22.93 -4.99
N THR A 70 -14.53 -21.73 -4.95
CA THR A 70 -13.79 -20.52 -4.55
C THR A 70 -13.31 -20.61 -3.10
N SER A 71 -14.04 -21.31 -2.23
CA SER A 71 -13.61 -21.55 -0.84
C SER A 71 -12.38 -22.43 -0.76
N ASP A 72 -12.27 -23.47 -1.60
CA ASP A 72 -11.11 -24.37 -1.61
C ASP A 72 -9.84 -23.62 -1.99
N VAL A 73 -9.90 -22.83 -3.06
CA VAL A 73 -8.77 -21.98 -3.49
C VAL A 73 -8.44 -20.92 -2.44
N LEU A 74 -9.45 -20.32 -1.79
CA LEU A 74 -9.22 -19.35 -0.73
C LEU A 74 -8.47 -19.99 0.44
N GLN A 75 -8.90 -21.17 0.88
CA GLN A 75 -8.25 -21.91 1.96
C GLN A 75 -6.80 -22.24 1.58
N GLU A 76 -6.57 -22.76 0.37
CA GLU A 76 -5.24 -23.10 -0.13
C GLU A 76 -4.28 -21.90 -0.09
N GLU A 77 -4.72 -20.74 -0.59
CA GLU A 77 -3.90 -19.53 -0.59
C GLU A 77 -3.74 -18.94 0.81
N HIS A 78 -4.74 -19.10 1.68
CA HIS A 78 -4.65 -18.67 3.08
C HIS A 78 -3.58 -19.47 3.83
N GLU A 79 -3.54 -20.79 3.66
CA GLU A 79 -2.54 -21.65 4.29
C GLU A 79 -1.11 -21.38 3.81
N LYS A 80 -0.94 -20.93 2.55
CA LYS A 80 0.37 -20.55 2.00
C LYS A 80 0.87 -19.18 2.48
N HIS A 81 -0.05 -18.22 2.62
CA HIS A 81 0.33 -16.80 2.71
C HIS A 81 0.00 -16.14 4.05
N CYS A 82 -0.89 -16.71 4.86
CA CYS A 82 -1.25 -16.16 6.17
C CYS A 82 -0.52 -16.90 7.29
N SER A 83 -0.14 -16.16 8.34
CA SER A 83 0.50 -16.76 9.52
C SER A 83 -0.51 -17.38 10.51
N LEU A 84 -1.79 -17.08 10.35
CA LEU A 84 -2.88 -17.65 11.16
C LEU A 84 -3.59 -18.74 10.37
N PRO A 85 -4.17 -19.77 11.04
CA PRO A 85 -4.89 -20.83 10.36
C PRO A 85 -6.19 -20.32 9.73
N HIS A 86 -6.59 -20.95 8.63
CA HIS A 86 -7.91 -20.72 8.03
C HIS A 86 -9.02 -21.17 8.99
N VAL A 87 -10.12 -20.41 9.05
CA VAL A 87 -11.29 -20.76 9.85
C VAL A 87 -12.29 -21.52 8.98
N PRO A 88 -12.54 -22.82 9.25
CA PRO A 88 -13.40 -23.65 8.41
C PRO A 88 -14.85 -23.19 8.45
N ASN A 89 -15.63 -23.61 7.46
CA ASN A 89 -17.06 -23.25 7.30
C ASN A 89 -17.30 -21.74 7.20
N THR A 90 -16.36 -21.02 6.59
CA THR A 90 -16.49 -19.59 6.28
C THR A 90 -16.45 -19.36 4.76
N ALA A 91 -17.04 -18.24 4.33
CA ALA A 91 -17.06 -17.82 2.93
C ALA A 91 -16.80 -16.31 2.83
N TRP A 92 -15.67 -15.87 3.38
CA TRP A 92 -15.32 -14.45 3.45
C TRP A 92 -15.25 -13.78 2.06
N GLN A 93 -14.82 -14.52 1.03
CA GLN A 93 -14.73 -14.05 -0.35
C GLN A 93 -16.06 -13.52 -0.91
N HIS A 94 -17.20 -13.98 -0.41
CA HIS A 94 -18.51 -13.47 -0.84
C HIS A 94 -18.73 -12.00 -0.45
N ARG A 95 -17.99 -11.49 0.53
CA ARG A 95 -18.06 -10.09 0.97
C ARG A 95 -17.00 -9.22 0.31
N PHE A 96 -16.05 -9.82 -0.41
CA PHE A 96 -14.94 -9.09 -1.01
C PHE A 96 -15.23 -8.75 -2.47
N SER A 97 -15.97 -7.66 -2.67
CA SER A 97 -16.44 -7.20 -3.99
C SER A 97 -15.33 -6.91 -5.00
N HIS A 98 -14.09 -6.70 -4.53
CA HIS A 98 -12.93 -6.46 -5.38
C HIS A 98 -12.62 -7.63 -6.31
N PHE A 99 -12.93 -8.87 -5.91
CA PHE A 99 -12.77 -10.02 -6.79
C PHE A 99 -13.69 -9.98 -8.02
N VAL A 100 -14.75 -9.16 -8.03
CA VAL A 100 -15.70 -9.10 -9.15
C VAL A 100 -15.44 -7.84 -9.99
N GLY A 101 -15.58 -6.65 -9.42
CA GLY A 101 -15.42 -5.38 -10.16
C GLY A 101 -13.97 -5.04 -10.50
N TYR A 102 -13.02 -5.62 -9.76
CA TYR A 102 -11.59 -5.37 -9.89
C TYR A 102 -10.79 -6.67 -10.08
N GLY A 103 -11.47 -7.74 -10.50
CA GLY A 103 -10.89 -9.08 -10.65
C GLY A 103 -9.63 -9.09 -11.51
N GLY A 104 -8.64 -9.87 -11.05
CA GLY A 104 -7.34 -10.06 -11.68
C GLY A 104 -6.39 -8.87 -11.55
N LYS A 105 -6.75 -7.81 -10.82
CA LYS A 105 -5.97 -6.56 -10.72
C LYS A 105 -5.62 -6.17 -9.29
N TYR A 106 -6.00 -6.94 -8.27
CA TYR A 106 -5.81 -6.54 -6.87
C TYR A 106 -4.33 -6.29 -6.50
N TYR A 107 -3.40 -6.98 -7.16
CA TYR A 107 -1.95 -6.76 -7.00
C TYR A 107 -1.52 -5.31 -7.29
N ALA A 108 -2.31 -4.54 -8.04
CA ALA A 108 -2.04 -3.13 -8.34
C ALA A 108 -1.93 -2.28 -7.07
N TYR A 109 -2.63 -2.60 -5.98
CA TYR A 109 -2.48 -1.91 -4.69
C TYR A 109 -1.04 -2.01 -4.15
N LEU A 110 -0.42 -3.20 -4.26
CA LEU A 110 0.97 -3.40 -3.84
C LEU A 110 1.93 -2.60 -4.72
N VAL A 111 1.73 -2.64 -6.03
CA VAL A 111 2.55 -1.88 -7.00
C VAL A 111 2.45 -0.37 -6.72
N SER A 112 1.24 0.15 -6.58
CA SER A 112 1.01 1.57 -6.28
C SER A 112 1.60 1.97 -4.93
N ARG A 113 1.55 1.11 -3.91
CA ARG A 113 2.18 1.35 -2.61
C ARG A 113 3.71 1.40 -2.72
N SER A 114 4.33 0.52 -3.50
CA SER A 114 5.78 0.57 -3.78
C SER A 114 6.20 1.90 -4.40
N VAL A 115 5.48 2.32 -5.44
CA VAL A 115 5.73 3.58 -6.15
C VAL A 115 5.53 4.77 -5.22
N ALA A 116 4.43 4.81 -4.47
CA ALA A 116 4.17 5.88 -3.51
C ALA A 116 5.26 5.98 -2.43
N SER A 117 5.76 4.84 -1.94
CA SER A 117 6.88 4.80 -1.00
C SER A 117 8.13 5.40 -1.62
N TRP A 118 8.51 5.03 -2.85
CA TRP A 118 9.69 5.63 -3.48
C TRP A 118 9.56 7.13 -3.72
N ILE A 119 8.41 7.58 -4.23
CA ILE A 119 8.15 9.01 -4.43
C ILE A 119 8.32 9.78 -3.12
N TRP A 120 7.73 9.27 -2.04
CA TRP A 120 7.86 9.89 -0.72
C TRP A 120 9.32 9.93 -0.26
N GLN A 121 10.00 8.79 -0.26
CA GLN A 121 11.37 8.68 0.24
C GLN A 121 12.36 9.53 -0.56
N GLN A 122 12.16 9.66 -1.87
CA GLN A 122 13.08 10.39 -2.75
C GLN A 122 12.84 11.90 -2.76
N TYR A 123 11.59 12.35 -2.63
CA TYR A 123 11.25 13.74 -2.91
C TYR A 123 10.64 14.52 -1.73
N PHE A 124 10.06 13.84 -0.74
CA PHE A 124 9.24 14.50 0.29
C PHE A 124 9.60 14.15 1.73
N LYS A 125 10.39 13.09 1.96
CA LYS A 125 10.78 12.67 3.31
C LYS A 125 11.49 13.78 4.08
N ASP A 126 12.45 14.47 3.46
CA ASP A 126 13.24 15.49 4.16
C ASP A 126 12.47 16.80 4.29
N ASP A 127 11.70 17.17 3.27
CA ASP A 127 10.79 18.32 3.30
C ASP A 127 9.45 17.99 2.59
N PRO A 128 8.37 17.73 3.36
CA PRO A 128 7.07 17.41 2.81
C PRO A 128 6.37 18.64 2.21
N PHE A 129 6.90 19.84 2.40
CA PHE A 129 6.35 21.08 1.84
C PHE A 129 7.16 21.60 0.65
N SER A 130 8.14 20.81 0.15
CA SER A 130 9.00 21.21 -0.95
C SER A 130 8.20 21.56 -2.20
N ARG A 131 8.13 22.85 -2.51
CA ARG A 131 7.45 23.36 -3.72
C ARG A 131 8.11 22.84 -4.99
N ILE A 132 9.44 22.71 -5.00
CA ILE A 132 10.20 22.19 -6.14
C ILE A 132 9.81 20.74 -6.42
N ALA A 133 9.79 19.89 -5.40
CA ALA A 133 9.35 18.50 -5.52
C ALA A 133 7.88 18.39 -5.95
N GLY A 134 7.01 19.23 -5.37
CA GLY A 134 5.58 19.28 -5.71
C GLY A 134 5.32 19.66 -7.17
N GLU A 135 5.96 20.73 -7.68
CA GLU A 135 5.84 21.13 -9.09
C GLU A 135 6.37 20.05 -10.04
N ARG A 136 7.45 19.39 -9.65
CA ARG A 136 8.00 18.28 -10.42
C ARG A 136 7.02 17.12 -10.52
N TYR A 137 6.47 16.68 -9.38
CA TYR A 137 5.46 15.62 -9.33
C TYR A 137 4.20 15.99 -10.14
N ARG A 138 3.76 17.25 -10.05
CA ARG A 138 2.62 17.76 -10.83
C ARG A 138 2.88 17.63 -12.34
N ARG A 139 4.00 18.17 -12.83
CA ARG A 139 4.31 18.24 -14.27
C ARG A 139 4.66 16.89 -14.87
N GLU A 140 5.47 16.09 -14.18
CA GLU A 140 6.02 14.83 -14.72
C GLU A 140 5.11 13.63 -14.50
N VAL A 141 4.15 13.68 -13.57
CA VAL A 141 3.27 12.54 -13.24
C VAL A 141 1.79 12.89 -13.36
N LEU A 142 1.32 13.93 -12.67
CA LEU A 142 -0.12 14.17 -12.53
C LEU A 142 -0.78 14.81 -13.76
N GLU A 143 -0.11 15.76 -14.40
CA GLU A 143 -0.66 16.59 -15.49
C GLU A 143 -1.05 15.76 -16.73
N HIS A 144 -0.46 14.59 -16.91
CA HIS A 144 -0.66 13.75 -18.09
C HIS A 144 -1.94 12.92 -18.07
N GLY A 145 -2.55 12.68 -16.89
CA GLY A 145 -3.69 11.78 -16.76
C GLY A 145 -3.43 10.40 -17.38
N GLY A 146 -4.31 9.97 -18.28
CA GLY A 146 -4.15 8.72 -19.04
C GLY A 146 -3.43 8.87 -20.39
N GLY A 147 -2.90 10.05 -20.73
CA GLY A 147 -2.32 10.34 -22.04
C GLY A 147 -0.91 9.77 -22.26
N VAL A 148 -0.25 9.31 -21.21
CA VAL A 148 1.09 8.70 -21.25
C VAL A 148 1.07 7.36 -20.49
N PRO A 149 1.75 6.31 -20.98
CA PRO A 149 1.82 5.03 -20.27
C PRO A 149 2.33 5.19 -18.82
N PRO A 150 1.62 4.65 -17.81
CA PRO A 150 1.98 4.83 -16.40
C PRO A 150 3.39 4.36 -16.04
N ARG A 151 3.85 3.25 -16.65
CA ARG A 151 5.21 2.75 -16.45
C ARG A 151 6.24 3.81 -16.86
N THR A 152 6.11 4.37 -18.06
CA THR A 152 7.01 5.40 -18.58
C THR A 152 7.03 6.64 -17.70
N LEU A 153 5.86 7.12 -17.25
CA LEU A 153 5.77 8.26 -16.33
C LEU A 153 6.57 8.01 -15.05
N VAL A 154 6.33 6.86 -14.41
CA VAL A 154 6.93 6.54 -13.12
C VAL A 154 8.43 6.24 -13.24
N GLU A 155 8.86 5.49 -14.25
CA GLU A 155 10.28 5.16 -14.47
C GLU A 155 11.09 6.42 -14.77
N ASN A 156 10.57 7.34 -15.59
CA ASN A 156 11.22 8.62 -15.88
C ASN A 156 11.26 9.53 -14.64
N PHE A 157 10.18 9.57 -13.86
CA PHE A 157 10.13 10.42 -12.65
C PHE A 157 11.07 9.91 -11.55
N LEU A 158 11.09 8.59 -11.31
CA LEU A 158 11.90 7.97 -10.26
C LEU A 158 13.32 7.62 -10.70
N HIS A 159 13.61 7.66 -12.00
CA HIS A 159 14.86 7.18 -12.60
C HIS A 159 15.16 5.73 -12.20
N ARG A 160 14.14 4.86 -12.29
CA ARG A 160 14.21 3.48 -11.79
C ARG A 160 13.23 2.56 -12.50
N ASP A 161 13.69 1.37 -12.86
CA ASP A 161 12.87 0.33 -13.49
C ASP A 161 11.84 -0.30 -12.53
N LEU A 162 10.60 -0.47 -13.02
CA LEU A 162 9.51 -1.11 -12.28
C LEU A 162 9.49 -2.63 -12.51
N THR A 163 10.53 -3.32 -12.05
CA THR A 163 10.56 -4.78 -12.02
C THR A 163 9.87 -5.32 -10.76
N PRO A 164 9.30 -6.55 -10.78
CA PRO A 164 8.71 -7.15 -9.58
C PRO A 164 9.65 -7.18 -8.38
N ARG A 165 10.94 -7.48 -8.61
CA ARG A 165 11.98 -7.48 -7.57
C ARG A 165 12.15 -6.10 -6.95
N ASN A 166 12.25 -5.05 -7.76
CA ASN A 166 12.43 -3.68 -7.25
C ASN A 166 11.19 -3.24 -6.47
N LEU A 167 9.99 -3.51 -7.00
CA LEU A 167 8.72 -3.18 -6.34
C LEU A 167 8.58 -3.88 -4.98
N ALA A 168 8.92 -5.17 -4.90
CA ALA A 168 8.94 -5.91 -3.63
C ALA A 168 9.97 -5.32 -2.66
N GLY A 169 11.17 -4.98 -3.13
CA GLY A 169 12.20 -4.31 -2.32
C GLY A 169 11.74 -2.97 -1.75
N ALA A 170 10.91 -2.22 -2.48
CA ALA A 170 10.31 -0.97 -1.99
C ALA A 170 9.41 -1.21 -0.76
N LEU A 171 8.58 -2.26 -0.80
CA LEU A 171 7.66 -2.62 0.28
C LEU A 171 8.44 -3.12 1.50
N MET A 172 9.48 -3.94 1.29
CA MET A 172 10.35 -4.40 2.37
C MET A 172 11.05 -3.23 3.05
N ALA A 173 11.62 -2.30 2.29
CA ALA A 173 12.26 -1.11 2.85
C ALA A 173 11.26 -0.21 3.60
N ASP A 174 9.98 -0.16 3.18
CA ASP A 174 8.93 0.54 3.93
C ASP A 174 8.66 -0.12 5.28
N LEU A 175 8.57 -1.46 5.32
CA LEU A 175 8.43 -2.21 6.57
C LEU A 175 9.61 -2.02 7.50
N ASP A 176 10.84 -2.07 7.00
CA ASP A 176 12.05 -1.88 7.81
C ASP A 176 12.06 -0.49 8.47
N ARG A 177 11.67 0.55 7.73
CA ARG A 177 11.53 1.91 8.29
C ARG A 177 10.44 1.98 9.37
N LYS A 178 9.28 1.36 9.12
CA LYS A 178 8.20 1.29 10.11
C LYS A 178 8.64 0.55 11.37
N ARG A 179 9.42 -0.51 11.24
CA ARG A 179 10.02 -1.21 12.37
C ARG A 179 10.98 -0.32 13.16
N GLN A 180 11.89 0.39 12.48
CA GLN A 180 12.80 1.33 13.15
C GLN A 180 12.05 2.43 13.93
N LEU A 181 10.93 2.92 13.40
CA LEU A 181 10.06 3.88 14.12
C LEU A 181 9.43 3.29 15.40
N LEU A 182 9.21 1.97 15.45
CA LEU A 182 8.69 1.30 16.64
C LEU A 182 9.76 1.02 17.69
N ASP A 183 11.05 1.02 17.32
CA ASP A 183 12.16 0.75 18.22
C ASP A 183 12.70 2.02 18.92
N GLN A 184 12.29 3.21 18.46
CA GLN A 184 12.57 4.54 19.05
C GLN A 184 11.45 4.94 20.01
#